data_AF-A0A8J6JXT3-F1
#
_entry.id   AF-A0A8J6JXT3-F1
#
_cell.length_a   1.000
_cell.length_b   1.000
_cell.length_c   1.000
_cell.angle_alpha   90.00
_cell.angle_beta   90.00
_cell.angle_gamma   90.00
#
_symmetry.space_group_name_H-M   'P 1'
#
loop_
_entity.id
_entity.type
_entity.pdbx_description
1 polymer ?
#
loop_
_entity_poly.entity_id
_entity_poly.type
_entity_poly.pdbx_seq_one_letter_code
_entity_poly.pdbx_strand_id
1 'polypeptide(L)' 'AAVRPLGAAERDALAVLCQGAALRFLLTRLFDWVNTPPGAMVTRKDPVEYLRKLRFFLSADSAEAVGG' A
#
# COMPACT_ATOMS: atom_id res chain seq x y z
N ALA A 1 -13.76 14.16 17.62
CA ALA A 1 -13.22 14.35 16.24
C ALA A 1 -14.39 14.32 15.27
N ALA A 2 -14.49 15.28 14.36
CA ALA A 2 -15.55 15.31 13.35
C ALA A 2 -15.10 14.55 12.08
N VAL A 3 -16.00 13.81 11.44
CA VAL A 3 -15.73 13.11 10.18
C VAL A 3 -15.81 14.12 9.03
N ARG A 4 -14.73 14.26 8.24
CA ARG A 4 -14.71 15.12 7.05
C ARG A 4 -15.07 14.28 5.81
N PRO A 5 -16.07 14.67 5.01
CA PRO A 5 -16.34 14.01 3.74
C PRO A 5 -15.23 14.28 2.73
N LEU A 6 -14.90 13.26 1.91
CA LEU A 6 -14.02 13.42 0.76
C LEU A 6 -14.70 14.24 -0.34
N GLY A 7 -13.95 15.06 -1.07
CA GLY A 7 -14.40 15.72 -2.29
C GLY A 7 -14.41 14.77 -3.50
N ALA A 8 -14.93 15.23 -4.63
CA ALA A 8 -14.95 14.45 -5.88
C ALA A 8 -13.53 14.10 -6.35
N ALA A 9 -12.65 15.10 -6.46
CA ALA A 9 -11.26 14.90 -6.87
C ALA A 9 -10.48 13.97 -5.93
N GLU A 10 -10.80 13.95 -4.64
CA GLU A 10 -10.14 13.06 -3.67
C GLU A 10 -10.59 11.61 -3.84
N ARG A 11 -11.87 11.38 -4.19
CA ARG A 11 -12.36 10.05 -4.55
C ARG A 11 -11.72 9.59 -5.86
N ASP A 12 -11.71 10.43 -6.88
CA ASP A 12 -11.13 10.10 -8.19
C ASP A 12 -9.63 9.76 -8.08
N ALA A 13 -8.91 10.45 -7.19
CA ALA A 13 -7.50 10.19 -6.92
C ALA A 13 -7.23 8.98 -6.00
N LEU A 14 -8.26 8.41 -5.35
CA LEU A 14 -8.07 7.40 -4.32
C LEU A 14 -7.34 6.16 -4.85
N ALA A 15 -7.67 5.73 -6.06
CA ALA A 15 -7.06 4.55 -6.68
C ALA A 15 -5.53 4.72 -6.85
N VAL A 16 -5.08 5.83 -7.44
CA VAL A 16 -3.65 6.09 -7.63
C VAL A 16 -2.92 6.30 -6.30
N LEU A 17 -3.58 6.90 -5.31
CA LEU A 17 -3.01 7.05 -3.97
C LEU A 17 -2.80 5.69 -3.29
N CYS A 18 -3.76 4.76 -3.41
CA CYS A 18 -3.63 3.40 -2.89
C CYS A 18 -2.54 2.59 -3.60
N GLN A 19 -2.38 2.76 -4.93
CA GLN A 19 -1.25 2.17 -5.67
C GLN A 19 0.09 2.68 -5.12
N GLY A 20 0.24 4.00 -4.98
CA GLY A 20 1.45 4.61 -4.42
C GLY A 20 1.75 4.16 -3.00
N ALA A 21 0.71 4.07 -2.15
CA ALA A 21 0.85 3.57 -0.79
C ALA A 21 1.34 2.11 -0.76
N ALA A 22 0.75 1.22 -1.58
CA ALA A 22 1.16 -0.17 -1.66
C ALA A 22 2.59 -0.33 -2.19
N LEU A 23 2.97 0.43 -3.21
CA LEU A 23 4.34 0.46 -3.72
C LEU A 23 5.33 0.88 -2.64
N ARG A 24 5.04 1.96 -1.90
CA ARG A 24 5.89 2.45 -0.81
C ARG A 24 6.15 1.36 0.23
N PHE A 25 5.08 0.73 0.73
CA PHE A 25 5.21 -0.33 1.74
C PHE A 25 5.91 -1.59 1.21
N LEU A 26 5.67 -1.96 -0.05
CA LEU A 26 6.38 -3.06 -0.71
C LEU A 26 7.90 -2.81 -0.70
N LEU A 27 8.31 -1.62 -1.15
CA LEU A 27 9.73 -1.26 -1.25
C LEU A 27 10.41 -1.24 0.12
N THR A 28 9.76 -0.66 1.14
CA THR A 28 10.31 -0.65 2.51
C THR A 28 10.46 -2.08 3.05
N ARG A 29 9.43 -2.93 2.92
CA ARG A 29 9.53 -4.32 3.40
C ARG A 29 10.56 -5.14 2.63
N LEU A 30 10.66 -4.94 1.32
CA LEU A 30 11.66 -5.62 0.50
C LEU A 30 13.06 -5.20 0.91
N PHE A 31 13.27 -3.90 1.14
CA PHE A 31 14.53 -3.38 1.64
C PHE A 31 14.91 -4.01 2.99
N ASP A 32 14.00 -3.98 3.96
CA ASP A 32 14.23 -4.60 5.27
C ASP A 32 14.51 -6.10 5.12
N TRP A 33 13.79 -6.78 4.23
CA TRP A 33 13.94 -8.22 4.01
C TRP A 33 15.34 -8.60 3.52
N VAL A 34 15.89 -7.82 2.59
CA VAL A 34 17.20 -8.04 1.97
C VAL A 34 18.34 -7.55 2.86
N ASN A 35 18.16 -6.45 3.59
CA ASN A 35 19.25 -5.76 4.29
C ASN A 35 19.34 -6.07 5.79
N THR A 36 18.44 -6.91 6.35
CA THR A 36 18.54 -7.30 7.77
C THR A 36 19.78 -8.17 8.01
N PRO A 37 20.73 -7.75 8.88
CA PRO A 37 21.93 -8.52 9.14
C PRO A 37 21.63 -9.80 9.94
N PRO A 38 22.47 -10.85 9.82
CA PRO A 38 22.36 -12.03 10.67
C PRO A 38 22.44 -11.66 12.16
N GLY A 39 21.52 -12.19 12.98
CA GLY A 39 21.50 -11.96 14.42
C GLY A 39 20.65 -10.78 14.89
N ALA A 40 20.01 -10.02 13.98
CA ALA A 40 19.05 -9.00 14.37
C ALA A 40 17.80 -9.62 15.03
N MET A 41 17.41 -9.13 16.21
CA MET A 41 16.18 -9.54 16.90
C MET A 41 14.93 -8.81 16.35
N VAL A 42 14.80 -8.74 15.03
CA VAL A 42 13.66 -8.11 14.36
C VAL A 42 12.91 -9.13 13.50
N THR A 43 11.59 -9.17 13.65
CA THR A 43 10.74 -9.99 12.79
C THR A 43 10.58 -9.31 11.45
N ARG A 44 11.23 -9.85 10.41
CA ARG A 44 11.01 -9.44 9.01
C ARG A 44 9.57 -9.75 8.59
N LYS A 45 8.92 -8.80 7.93
CA LYS A 45 7.57 -8.98 7.37
C LYS A 45 7.67 -9.34 5.90
N ASP A 46 6.90 -10.34 5.47
CA ASP A 46 6.87 -10.78 4.08
C ASP A 46 6.49 -9.61 3.14
N PRO A 47 7.34 -9.24 2.16
CA PRO A 47 7.02 -8.21 1.17
C PRO A 47 5.90 -8.63 0.20
N VAL A 48 5.68 -9.93 -0.02
CA VAL A 48 4.69 -10.44 -0.99
C VAL A 48 3.25 -10.02 -0.62
N GLU A 49 2.97 -9.77 0.65
CA GLU A 49 1.70 -9.16 1.08
C GLU A 49 1.40 -7.86 0.31
N TYR A 50 2.39 -6.96 0.23
CA TYR A 50 2.21 -5.68 -0.46
C TYR A 50 2.37 -5.78 -1.98
N LEU A 51 3.05 -6.82 -2.49
CA LEU A 51 3.01 -7.13 -3.92
C LEU A 51 1.60 -7.51 -4.37
N ARG A 52 0.89 -8.33 -3.58
CA ARG A 52 -0.52 -8.68 -3.86
C ARG A 52 -1.43 -7.46 -3.81
N LYS A 53 -1.28 -6.59 -2.79
CA LYS A 53 -2.04 -5.34 -2.68
C LYS A 53 -1.77 -4.39 -3.83
N LEU A 54 -0.51 -4.25 -4.24
CA LEU A 54 -0.14 -3.42 -5.40
C LEU A 54 -0.81 -3.92 -6.67
N ARG A 55 -0.77 -5.23 -6.94
CA ARG A 55 -1.46 -5.83 -8.10
C ARG A 55 -2.97 -5.56 -8.07
N PHE A 56 -3.59 -5.70 -6.91
CA PHE A 56 -5.01 -5.39 -6.71
C PHE A 56 -5.31 -3.91 -7.04
N PHE A 57 -4.55 -2.96 -6.49
CA PHE A 57 -4.78 -1.54 -6.75
C PHE A 57 -4.45 -1.11 -8.18
N LEU A 58 -3.54 -1.80 -8.85
CA LEU A 58 -3.26 -1.58 -10.28
C LEU A 58 -4.39 -2.10 -11.19
N SER A 59 -5.12 -3.14 -10.75
CA SER A 59 -6.31 -3.63 -11.45
C SER A 59 -7.57 -2.84 -11.13
N ALA A 60 -7.54 -1.98 -10.10
CA ALA A 60 -8.66 -1.12 -9.73
C ALA A 60 -8.65 0.16 -10.58
N ASP A 61 -9.76 0.40 -11.27
CA ASP A 61 -9.98 1.51 -12.20
C ASP A 61 -10.89 2.61 -11.62
N SER A 62 -11.45 2.42 -10.42
CA SER A 62 -12.28 3.42 -9.74
C SER A 62 -12.11 3.43 -8.22
N ALA A 63 -12.59 4.48 -7.56
CA ALA A 63 -12.55 4.60 -6.10
C ALA A 63 -13.36 3.50 -5.39
N GLU A 64 -14.50 3.12 -5.97
CA GLU A 64 -15.38 2.06 -5.49
C GLU A 64 -14.69 0.70 -5.49
N ALA A 65 -13.85 0.43 -6.50
CA ALA A 65 -13.07 -0.81 -6.58
C ALA A 65 -12.02 -0.92 -5.45
N VAL A 66 -11.66 0.19 -4.81
CA VAL A 66 -10.58 0.27 -3.81
C VAL A 66 -11.12 0.35 -2.37
N GLY A 67 -12.39 0.68 -2.18
CA GLY A 67 -12.99 0.79 -0.85
C GLY A 67 -14.48 1.18 -0.80
N GLY A 68 -15.26 0.80 -1.82
CA GLY A 68 -16.73 0.84 -1.78
C GLY A 68 -17.33 -0.18 -0.83
#